data_AF-A9JPZ2-F1
#
_entry.id   AF-A9JPZ2-F1
#
_cell.length_a   1.000
_cell.length_b   1.000
_cell.length_c   1.000
_cell.angle_alpha   90.00
_cell.angle_beta   90.00
_cell.angle_gamma   90.00
#
_symmetry.space_group_name_H-M   'P 1'
#
loop_
_entity.id
_entity.type
_entity.pdbx_description
1 polymer ?
#
loop_
_entity_poly.entity_id
_entity_poly.type
_entity_poly.pdbx_seq_one_letter_code
_entity_poly.pdbx_strand_id
1 'polypeptide(L)'
;QDTFYITDEILMRSQTSPVQARTMEKHDFSKGPLKMISPGVVYRRDTDDATHSHQFHQVEGLVIDKHITMGDLKGTLEVLAKELFGDRFEVRLRPSYFPFTEPSVEADVTCFNCMGKGCSVCKQTGWIEVLGA
;
A
#
# COMPACT_ATOMS: atom_id res chain seq x y z
N GLN A 1 8.54 10.23 -17.37
CA GLN A 1 7.09 10.38 -17.67
C GLN A 1 6.53 9.00 -17.43
N ASP A 2 5.95 8.78 -16.26
CA ASP A 2 6.00 7.48 -15.59
C ASP A 2 4.72 6.64 -15.82
N THR A 3 3.83 7.18 -16.64
CA THR A 3 2.50 6.64 -16.93
C THR A 3 2.35 6.32 -18.42
N PHE A 4 1.67 5.23 -18.74
CA PHE A 4 1.28 4.90 -20.11
C PHE A 4 -0.03 5.60 -20.47
N TYR A 5 0.04 6.49 -21.46
CA TYR A 5 -1.11 7.18 -22.04
C TYR A 5 -1.53 6.51 -23.35
N ILE A 6 -2.84 6.34 -23.54
CA ILE A 6 -3.48 5.92 -24.78
C ILE A 6 -3.87 7.16 -25.61
N THR A 7 -4.38 8.19 -24.91
CA THR A 7 -4.63 9.54 -25.42
C THR A 7 -4.19 10.55 -24.35
N ASP A 8 -4.36 11.86 -24.57
CA ASP A 8 -4.02 12.88 -23.57
C ASP A 8 -4.83 12.77 -22.27
N GLU A 9 -5.99 12.09 -22.30
CA GLU A 9 -6.91 11.95 -21.16
C GLU A 9 -7.07 10.50 -20.68
N ILE A 10 -6.81 9.53 -21.56
CA ILE A 10 -7.00 8.10 -21.27
C ILE A 10 -5.64 7.47 -21.03
N LEU A 11 -5.49 6.85 -19.86
CA LEU A 11 -4.26 6.21 -19.41
C LEU A 11 -4.50 4.81 -18.85
N MET A 12 -3.45 4.01 -18.84
CA MET A 12 -3.41 2.76 -18.09
C MET A 12 -3.21 3.10 -16.61
N ARG A 13 -4.09 2.62 -15.73
CA ARG A 13 -4.05 2.96 -14.31
C ARG A 13 -2.69 2.62 -13.68
N SER A 14 -2.10 3.58 -12.98
CA SER A 14 -0.82 3.44 -12.28
C SER A 14 -0.92 2.82 -10.88
N GLN A 15 -2.15 2.79 -10.36
CA GLN A 15 -2.52 2.27 -9.05
C GLN A 15 -4.00 1.86 -9.07
N THR A 16 -4.45 1.16 -8.03
CA THR A 16 -5.84 0.70 -7.91
C THR A 16 -6.76 1.73 -7.25
N SER A 17 -6.24 2.84 -6.72
CA SER A 17 -7.01 3.93 -6.08
C SER A 17 -8.16 4.50 -6.92
N PRO A 18 -8.12 4.57 -8.27
CA PRO A 18 -9.28 4.99 -9.05
C PRO A 18 -10.53 4.12 -8.83
N VAL A 19 -10.35 2.84 -8.43
CA VAL A 19 -11.47 1.96 -8.04
C VAL A 19 -12.09 2.43 -6.72
N GLN A 20 -11.27 2.89 -5.77
CA GLN A 20 -11.73 3.43 -4.49
C GLN A 20 -12.52 4.73 -4.70
N ALA A 21 -12.01 5.67 -5.51
CA ALA A 21 -12.71 6.91 -5.83
C ALA A 21 -14.09 6.63 -6.46
N ARG A 22 -14.16 5.73 -7.44
CA ARG A 22 -15.44 5.31 -8.06
C ARG A 22 -16.38 4.59 -7.10
N THR A 23 -15.83 3.90 -6.09
CA THR A 23 -16.62 3.24 -5.05
C THR A 23 -17.19 4.28 -4.08
N MET A 24 -16.38 5.27 -3.69
CA MET A 24 -16.82 6.40 -2.86
C MET A 24 -17.95 7.20 -3.52
N GLU A 25 -17.88 7.46 -4.83
CA GLU A 25 -18.94 8.18 -5.58
C GLU A 25 -20.31 7.47 -5.51
N LYS A 26 -20.30 6.15 -5.36
CA LYS A 26 -21.52 5.32 -5.39
C LYS A 26 -21.97 4.89 -4.00
N HIS A 27 -21.14 5.04 -2.98
CA HIS A 27 -21.40 4.54 -1.64
C HIS A 27 -22.42 5.41 -0.92
N ASP A 28 -23.44 4.77 -0.35
CA ASP A 28 -24.44 5.43 0.48
C ASP A 28 -23.99 5.34 1.95
N PHE A 29 -23.40 6.42 2.47
CA PHE A 29 -22.90 6.49 3.84
C PHE A 29 -23.99 6.44 4.92
N SER A 30 -25.29 6.50 4.55
CA SER A 30 -26.38 6.22 5.50
C SER A 30 -26.47 4.74 5.87
N LYS A 31 -25.91 3.85 5.03
CA LYS A 31 -25.86 2.39 5.23
C LYS A 31 -24.65 1.93 6.04
N GLY A 32 -23.81 2.85 6.50
CA GLY A 32 -22.65 2.57 7.33
C GLY A 32 -21.31 2.81 6.63
N PRO A 33 -20.21 2.33 7.25
CA PRO A 33 -18.86 2.62 6.77
C PRO A 33 -18.56 1.99 5.42
N LEU A 34 -17.65 2.63 4.68
CA LEU A 34 -17.04 2.03 3.51
C LEU A 34 -15.76 1.31 3.95
N LYS A 35 -15.71 -0.01 3.73
CA LYS A 35 -14.52 -0.84 3.95
C LYS A 35 -14.30 -1.67 2.71
N MET A 36 -13.17 -1.51 2.04
CA MET A 36 -12.91 -2.19 0.78
C MET A 36 -11.44 -2.54 0.59
N ILE A 37 -11.22 -3.57 -0.23
CA ILE A 37 -9.92 -3.96 -0.78
C ILE A 37 -10.06 -3.98 -2.30
N SER A 38 -9.06 -3.45 -2.99
CA SER A 38 -9.02 -3.35 -4.44
C SER A 38 -7.76 -4.03 -4.98
N PRO A 39 -7.79 -5.35 -5.24
CA PRO A 39 -6.71 -6.03 -5.95
C PRO A 39 -6.82 -5.76 -7.45
N GLY A 40 -5.68 -5.60 -8.13
CA GLY A 40 -5.70 -5.50 -9.58
C GLY A 40 -4.35 -5.33 -10.24
N VAL A 41 -4.35 -5.53 -11.55
CA VAL A 41 -3.21 -5.23 -12.44
C VAL A 41 -3.08 -3.71 -12.60
N VAL A 42 -1.87 -3.20 -12.43
CA VAL A 42 -1.50 -1.78 -12.59
C VAL A 42 -0.26 -1.67 -13.47
N TYR A 43 -0.02 -0.48 -14.00
CA TYR A 43 1.00 -0.25 -15.02
C TYR A 43 1.88 0.95 -14.67
N ARG A 44 3.20 0.79 -14.79
CA ARG A 44 4.17 1.88 -14.67
C ARG A 44 5.14 1.82 -15.82
N ARG A 45 5.59 2.97 -16.31
CA ARG A 45 6.57 3.03 -17.41
C ARG A 45 7.99 2.79 -16.89
N ASP A 46 8.15 1.72 -16.12
CA ASP A 46 9.44 1.23 -15.66
C ASP A 46 10.05 0.34 -16.75
N THR A 47 11.38 0.40 -16.89
CA THR A 47 12.10 -0.53 -17.76
C THR A 47 12.10 -1.90 -17.08
N ASP A 48 11.66 -2.94 -17.78
CA ASP A 48 11.70 -4.30 -17.24
C ASP A 48 13.14 -4.70 -16.89
N ASP A 49 13.35 -5.06 -15.63
CA ASP A 49 14.62 -5.54 -15.10
C ASP A 49 14.39 -6.63 -14.03
N ALA A 50 15.43 -7.02 -13.29
CA ALA A 50 15.32 -8.06 -12.27
C ALA A 50 14.43 -7.69 -11.06
N THR A 51 14.09 -6.41 -10.91
CA THR A 51 13.39 -5.82 -9.76
C THR A 51 12.13 -5.05 -10.14
N HIS A 52 11.92 -4.73 -11.42
CA HIS A 52 10.79 -3.96 -11.91
C HIS A 52 10.12 -4.65 -13.09
N SER A 53 8.80 -4.56 -13.13
CA SER A 53 8.01 -4.89 -14.31
C SER A 53 7.05 -3.76 -14.63
N HIS A 54 6.90 -3.42 -15.90
CA HIS A 54 5.96 -2.42 -16.38
C HIS A 54 4.49 -2.77 -16.05
N GLN A 55 4.21 -4.04 -15.80
CA GLN A 55 2.91 -4.56 -15.37
C GLN A 55 3.07 -5.38 -14.09
N PHE A 56 2.34 -5.02 -13.05
CA PHE A 56 2.38 -5.76 -11.78
C PHE A 56 1.01 -5.75 -11.10
N HIS A 57 0.91 -6.48 -10.00
CA HIS A 57 -0.31 -6.57 -9.22
C HIS A 57 -0.14 -5.76 -7.94
N GLN A 58 -1.13 -4.92 -7.66
CA GLN A 58 -1.20 -4.15 -6.43
C GLN A 58 -2.53 -4.44 -5.74
N VAL A 59 -2.50 -4.38 -4.42
CA VAL A 59 -3.69 -4.42 -3.58
C VAL A 59 -3.68 -3.16 -2.73
N GLU A 60 -4.77 -2.39 -2.76
CA GLU A 60 -4.96 -1.27 -1.85
C GLU A 60 -6.21 -1.48 -1.00
N GLY A 61 -6.17 -0.98 0.24
CA GLY A 61 -7.30 -0.95 1.16
C GLY A 61 -7.79 0.47 1.41
N LEU A 62 -9.09 0.63 1.62
CA LEU A 62 -9.70 1.89 2.05
C LEU A 62 -10.75 1.62 3.14
N VAL A 63 -10.65 2.35 4.24
CA VAL A 63 -11.65 2.37 5.31
C VAL A 63 -12.05 3.82 5.56
N ILE A 64 -13.35 4.12 5.40
CA ILE A 64 -13.93 5.42 5.71
C ILE A 64 -15.08 5.20 6.69
N ASP A 65 -14.89 5.73 7.90
CA ASP A 65 -15.90 5.78 8.96
C ASP A 65 -15.65 7.00 9.86
N LYS A 66 -16.58 7.27 10.77
CA LYS A 66 -16.42 8.28 11.80
C LYS A 66 -15.32 7.85 12.78
N HIS A 67 -14.47 8.81 13.14
CA HIS A 67 -13.42 8.65 14.16
C HIS A 67 -12.37 7.57 13.87
N ILE A 68 -12.13 7.24 12.59
CA ILE A 68 -10.95 6.44 12.22
C ILE A 68 -9.68 7.24 12.50
N THR A 69 -8.70 6.57 13.10
CA THR A 69 -7.43 7.15 13.55
C THR A 69 -6.23 6.43 12.96
N MET A 70 -5.04 7.03 13.11
CA MET A 70 -3.77 6.35 12.80
C MET A 70 -3.56 5.08 13.64
N GLY A 71 -4.17 4.98 14.83
CA GLY A 71 -4.14 3.77 15.65
C GLY A 71 -4.86 2.61 14.97
N ASP A 72 -5.99 2.87 14.32
CA ASP A 72 -6.75 1.87 13.57
C ASP A 72 -5.99 1.39 12.33
N LEU A 73 -5.34 2.32 11.61
CA LEU A 73 -4.44 1.99 10.50
C LEU A 73 -3.29 1.08 10.98
N LYS A 74 -2.58 1.50 12.03
CA LYS A 74 -1.46 0.72 12.58
C LYS A 74 -1.91 -0.68 13.01
N GLY A 75 -3.01 -0.78 13.75
CA GLY A 75 -3.55 -2.07 14.19
C GLY A 75 -3.97 -2.96 13.03
N THR A 76 -4.58 -2.39 11.98
CA THR A 76 -4.93 -3.13 10.76
C THR A 76 -3.69 -3.68 10.06
N LEU A 77 -2.63 -2.87 9.94
CA LEU A 77 -1.37 -3.28 9.32
C LEU A 77 -0.62 -4.33 10.16
N GLU A 78 -0.67 -4.24 11.49
CA GLU A 78 -0.12 -5.25 12.39
C GLU A 78 -0.85 -6.60 12.25
N VAL A 79 -2.18 -6.59 12.19
CA VAL A 79 -2.96 -7.81 11.94
C VAL A 79 -2.64 -8.38 10.56
N LEU A 80 -2.61 -7.53 9.52
CA LEU A 80 -2.28 -7.97 8.16
C LEU A 80 -0.88 -8.61 8.09
N ALA A 81 0.12 -8.00 8.72
CA ALA A 81 1.48 -8.55 8.73
C ALA A 81 1.54 -9.90 9.46
N LYS A 82 0.79 -10.06 10.56
CA LYS A 82 0.69 -11.35 11.27
C LYS A 82 0.01 -12.43 10.43
N GLU A 83 -1.09 -12.10 9.76
CA GLU A 83 -1.81 -13.07 8.91
C GLU A 83 -0.99 -13.47 7.68
N LEU A 84 -0.21 -12.56 7.09
CA LEU A 84 0.60 -12.85 5.90
C LEU A 84 1.96 -13.50 6.22
N PHE A 85 2.60 -13.11 7.32
CA PHE A 85 3.99 -13.48 7.61
C PHE A 85 4.16 -14.24 8.94
N GLY A 86 3.18 -14.22 9.83
CA GLY A 86 3.19 -14.86 11.15
C GLY A 86 3.56 -13.93 12.31
N ASP A 87 3.42 -14.43 13.55
CA ASP A 87 3.51 -13.63 14.78
C ASP A 87 4.90 -13.08 15.13
N ARG A 88 5.94 -13.51 14.41
CA ARG A 88 7.33 -13.15 14.67
C ARG A 88 7.78 -11.83 14.05
N PHE A 89 6.88 -11.16 13.31
CA PHE A 89 7.18 -9.94 12.58
C PHE A 89 6.63 -8.71 13.31
N GLU A 90 7.47 -7.70 13.49
CA GLU A 90 7.05 -6.40 14.00
C GLU A 90 6.80 -5.45 12.82
N VAL A 91 5.86 -4.51 13.01
CA VAL A 91 5.55 -3.44 12.07
C VAL A 91 5.98 -2.12 12.68
N ARG A 92 6.63 -1.27 11.88
CA ARG A 92 6.81 0.15 12.24
C ARG A 92 6.33 1.05 11.11
N LEU A 93 5.85 2.23 11.49
CA LEU A 93 5.46 3.28 10.57
C LEU A 93 6.52 4.39 10.59
N ARG A 94 6.97 4.80 9.41
CA ARG A 94 7.89 5.94 9.23
C ARG A 94 7.14 7.05 8.49
N PRO A 95 7.27 8.33 8.88
CA PRO A 95 6.69 9.42 8.11
C PRO A 95 7.14 9.39 6.65
N SER A 96 6.21 9.60 5.73
CA SER A 96 6.45 9.70 4.28
C SER A 96 5.50 10.73 3.66
N TYR A 97 5.35 10.73 2.34
CA TYR A 97 4.46 11.61 1.61
C TYR A 97 3.81 10.90 0.43
N PHE A 98 2.47 10.84 0.43
CA PHE A 98 1.68 10.50 -0.74
C PHE A 98 0.63 11.59 -0.98
N PRO A 99 0.41 12.05 -2.23
CA PRO A 99 -0.50 13.16 -2.50
C PRO A 99 -1.98 12.94 -2.10
N PHE A 100 -2.36 11.72 -1.77
CA PHE A 100 -3.75 11.31 -1.48
C PHE A 100 -3.99 10.95 -0.01
N THR A 101 -3.00 11.11 0.87
CA THR A 101 -3.10 10.83 2.33
C THR A 101 -2.40 11.91 3.14
N GLU A 102 -2.96 12.26 4.30
CA GLU A 102 -2.33 13.16 5.27
C GLU A 102 -2.81 12.82 6.69
N PRO A 103 -1.92 12.45 7.64
CA PRO A 103 -0.49 12.20 7.44
C PRO A 103 -0.21 10.95 6.60
N SER A 104 0.96 10.90 5.95
CA SER A 104 1.43 9.75 5.16
C SER A 104 2.54 8.98 5.88
N VAL A 105 2.55 7.65 5.74
CA VAL A 105 3.54 6.75 6.33
C VAL A 105 3.98 5.64 5.39
N GLU A 106 5.24 5.23 5.50
CA GLU A 106 5.73 3.95 5.01
C GLU A 106 5.67 2.91 6.13
N ALA A 107 5.22 1.70 5.81
CA ALA A 107 5.22 0.58 6.74
C ALA A 107 6.36 -0.38 6.42
N ASP A 108 7.23 -0.59 7.40
CA ASP A 108 8.27 -1.61 7.35
C ASP A 108 7.90 -2.80 8.22
N VAL A 109 8.29 -4.00 7.79
CA VAL A 109 8.30 -5.22 8.61
C VAL A 109 9.71 -5.62 8.96
N THR A 110 9.90 -6.29 10.10
CA THR A 110 11.19 -6.88 10.45
C THR A 110 11.70 -7.78 9.31
N CYS A 111 12.97 -7.68 8.96
CA CYS A 111 13.55 -8.49 7.89
C CYS A 111 13.41 -9.98 8.19
N PHE A 112 12.73 -10.72 7.30
CA PHE A 112 12.47 -12.17 7.47
C PHE A 112 13.73 -13.03 7.60
N ASN A 113 14.85 -12.57 7.01
CA ASN A 113 16.10 -13.31 6.96
C ASN A 113 16.92 -13.14 8.24
N CYS A 114 17.04 -11.92 8.77
CA CYS A 114 17.92 -11.62 9.91
C CYS A 114 17.19 -11.27 11.20
N MET A 115 15.85 -11.19 11.18
CA MET A 115 15.01 -10.87 12.33
C MET A 115 15.47 -9.60 13.06
N GLY A 116 15.74 -8.53 12.30
CA GLY A 116 16.12 -7.23 12.86
C GLY A 116 17.62 -7.00 13.07
N LYS A 117 18.46 -8.05 12.93
CA LYS A 117 19.93 -7.92 13.16
C LYS A 117 20.69 -7.13 12.10
N GLY A 118 20.09 -6.94 10.92
CA GLY A 118 20.77 -6.42 9.72
C GLY A 118 21.39 -7.54 8.88
N CYS A 119 21.19 -7.47 7.56
CA CYS A 119 21.84 -8.33 6.57
C CYS A 119 21.84 -7.66 5.19
N SER A 120 22.42 -8.30 4.18
CA SER A 120 22.45 -7.79 2.80
C SER A 120 21.05 -7.55 2.21
N VAL A 121 20.08 -8.42 2.51
CA VAL A 121 18.68 -8.31 2.01
C VAL A 121 18.03 -6.99 2.42
N CYS A 122 18.14 -6.63 3.70
CA CYS A 122 17.58 -5.39 4.23
C CYS A 122 18.58 -4.23 4.23
N LYS A 123 19.70 -4.32 3.50
CA LYS A 123 20.76 -3.29 3.47
C LYS A 123 21.22 -2.86 4.89
N GLN A 124 21.36 -3.84 5.79
CA GLN A 124 21.77 -3.67 7.19
C GLN A 124 20.80 -2.88 8.09
N THR A 125 19.58 -2.53 7.63
CA THR A 125 18.62 -1.79 8.47
C THR A 125 17.93 -2.67 9.52
N GLY A 126 17.78 -3.97 9.24
CA GLY A 126 16.93 -4.90 10.00
C GLY A 126 15.45 -4.87 9.58
N TRP A 127 15.08 -4.02 8.63
CA TRP A 127 13.69 -3.75 8.22
C TRP A 127 13.52 -3.81 6.70
N ILE A 128 12.36 -4.26 6.23
CA ILE A 128 11.98 -4.28 4.83
C ILE A 128 10.72 -3.45 4.69
N GLU A 129 10.78 -2.41 3.85
CA GLU A 129 9.60 -1.64 3.45
C GLU A 129 8.67 -2.54 2.63
N VAL A 130 7.38 -2.56 2.98
CA VAL A 130 6.40 -3.45 2.33
C VAL A 130 5.19 -2.73 1.75
N LEU A 131 4.85 -1.53 2.23
CA LEU A 131 3.75 -0.72 1.70
C LEU A 131 3.83 0.74 2.16
N GLY A 132 3.09 1.61 1.48
CA GLY A 132 2.76 2.97 1.92
C GLY A 132 1.29 3.09 2.34
N ALA A 133 0.99 4.00 3.25
CA ALA A 133 -0.35 4.28 3.77
C ALA A 133 -0.54 5.73 4.20
#